data_AF-A0AAU5PCY8-F1
#
_entry.id   AF-A0AAU5PCY8-F1
#
_cell.length_a   1.000
_cell.length_b   1.000
_cell.length_c   1.000
_cell.angle_alpha   90.00
_cell.angle_beta   90.00
_cell.angle_gamma   90.00
#
_symmetry.space_group_name_H-M   'P 1'
#
loop_
_entity.id
_entity.type
_entity.pdbx_description
1 polymer ?
#
loop_
_entity_poly.entity_id
_entity_poly.type
_entity_poly.pdbx_seq_one_letter_code
_entity_poly.pdbx_strand_id
1 'polypeptide(L)'
;MHGSVEFATVSALLASQVSDALLRLGISNRVRVDQRQQKQGHSINGRLVVRRRPIHIVEISRATALVRLSGLLDLRIGYKSSRLKKVAEVVGHVTPARSEMHGYDESVALDRVKSISVIGIRNVYGIATNPSGLFVVNGLVTGAVRQSTLANR
;
A
#
# COMPACT_ATOMS: atom_id res chain seq x y z
N MET A 1 8.61 18.72 -9.05
CA MET A 1 7.17 18.44 -9.27
C MET A 1 6.77 17.25 -8.42
N HIS A 2 5.61 17.27 -7.77
CA HIS A 2 5.07 16.15 -7.02
C HIS A 2 3.71 15.76 -7.62
N GLY A 3 3.47 14.45 -7.77
CA GLY A 3 2.19 13.90 -8.19
C GLY A 3 1.68 12.94 -7.12
N SER A 4 0.36 12.82 -7.00
CA SER A 4 -0.27 11.80 -6.19
C SER A 4 -1.49 11.21 -6.91
N VAL A 5 -1.79 9.97 -6.59
CA VAL A 5 -3.04 9.30 -6.97
C VAL A 5 -3.75 8.88 -5.70
N GLU A 6 -5.05 9.17 -5.65
CA GLU A 6 -5.87 8.90 -4.46
C GLU A 6 -7.10 8.07 -4.84
N PHE A 7 -7.34 7.03 -4.06
CA PHE A 7 -8.62 6.33 -4.02
C PHE A 7 -9.34 6.68 -2.72
N ALA A 8 -10.48 7.35 -2.83
CA ALA A 8 -11.27 7.80 -1.69
C ALA A 8 -12.58 7.01 -1.57
N THR A 9 -12.90 6.55 -0.36
CA THR A 9 -14.12 5.81 -0.06
C THR A 9 -14.60 6.07 1.36
N VAL A 10 -15.90 5.92 1.61
CA VAL A 10 -16.47 5.95 2.97
C VAL A 10 -16.40 4.59 3.68
N SER A 11 -15.96 3.54 2.98
CA SER A 11 -15.81 2.19 3.53
C SER A 11 -14.37 1.93 3.97
N ALA A 12 -14.16 1.80 5.28
CA ALA A 12 -12.86 1.43 5.85
C ALA A 12 -12.35 0.08 5.32
N LEU A 13 -13.25 -0.90 5.20
CA LEU A 13 -12.92 -2.24 4.70
C LEU A 13 -12.42 -2.17 3.25
N LEU A 14 -13.14 -1.44 2.40
CA LEU A 14 -12.75 -1.30 0.99
C LEU A 14 -11.40 -0.58 0.85
N ALA A 15 -11.15 0.46 1.64
CA ALA A 15 -9.86 1.14 1.65
C ALA A 15 -8.72 0.19 2.04
N SER A 16 -8.94 -0.67 3.04
CA SER A 16 -7.97 -1.70 3.47
C SER A 16 -7.71 -2.73 2.37
N GLN A 17 -8.76 -3.24 1.74
CA GLN A 17 -8.65 -4.22 0.64
C GLN A 17 -7.91 -3.65 -0.57
N VAL A 18 -8.19 -2.40 -0.96
CA VAL A 18 -7.48 -1.72 -2.05
C VAL A 18 -6.02 -1.49 -1.68
N SER A 19 -5.74 -1.04 -0.45
CA SER A 19 -4.38 -0.86 0.06
C SER A 19 -3.58 -2.17 -0.02
N ASP A 20 -4.15 -3.28 0.45
CA ASP A 20 -3.49 -4.59 0.43
C ASP A 20 -3.28 -5.11 -0.99
N ALA A 21 -4.27 -4.97 -1.88
CA ALA A 21 -4.14 -5.35 -3.28
C ALA A 21 -3.00 -4.58 -3.97
N LEU A 22 -2.90 -3.27 -3.73
CA LEU A 22 -1.82 -2.43 -4.27
C LEU A 22 -0.45 -2.86 -3.72
N LEU A 23 -0.35 -3.15 -2.42
CA LEU A 23 0.90 -3.63 -1.81
C LEU A 23 1.35 -4.96 -2.41
N ARG A 24 0.44 -5.90 -2.66
CA ARG A 24 0.75 -7.18 -3.33
C ARG A 24 1.24 -7.00 -4.76
N LEU A 25 0.80 -5.94 -5.44
CA LEU A 25 1.29 -5.56 -6.77
C LEU A 25 2.61 -4.77 -6.73
N GLY A 26 3.19 -4.55 -5.55
CA GLY A 26 4.41 -3.78 -5.35
C GLY A 26 4.20 -2.27 -5.42
N ILE A 27 2.96 -1.79 -5.30
CA ILE A 27 2.61 -0.37 -5.33
C ILE A 27 2.51 0.14 -3.89
N SER A 28 3.59 0.76 -3.43
CA SER A 28 3.64 1.38 -2.10
C SER A 28 2.60 2.50 -1.98
N ASN A 29 1.80 2.45 -0.91
CA ASN A 29 0.70 3.35 -0.67
C ASN A 29 0.51 3.59 0.83
N ARG A 30 -0.31 4.60 1.17
CA ARG A 30 -0.65 4.96 2.55
C ARG A 30 -2.15 5.14 2.71
N VAL A 31 -2.73 4.55 3.75
CA VAL A 31 -4.11 4.84 4.14
C VAL A 31 -4.15 6.04 5.09
N ARG A 32 -4.97 7.03 4.78
CA ARG A 32 -5.27 8.19 5.62
C ARG A 32 -6.77 8.28 5.85
N VAL A 33 -7.15 8.87 6.99
CA VAL A 33 -8.56 9.12 7.32
C VAL A 33 -8.76 10.62 7.40
N ASP A 34 -9.62 11.14 6.53
CA ASP A 34 -10.12 12.51 6.61
C ASP A 34 -11.38 12.52 7.47
N GLN A 35 -11.23 13.00 8.71
CA GLN A 35 -12.35 13.27 9.59
C GLN A 35 -12.98 14.60 9.17
N ARG A 36 -13.99 14.54 8.31
CA ARG A 36 -14.80 15.71 7.97
C ARG A 36 -15.63 16.16 9.17
N GLN A 37 -15.00 16.93 10.07
CA GLN A 37 -15.70 17.64 11.14
C GLN A 37 -16.50 18.79 10.52
N GLN A 38 -17.82 18.79 10.65
CA GLN A 38 -18.60 20.02 10.55
C GLN A 38 -18.64 20.66 11.93
N LYS A 39 -17.86 21.73 12.13
CA LYS A 39 -17.87 22.51 13.37
C LYS A 39 -19.24 23.17 13.63
N GLN A 40 -20.10 23.25 12.63
CA GLN A 40 -21.47 23.74 12.72
C GLN A 40 -22.34 22.91 11.76
N GLY A 41 -23.38 22.25 12.27
CA GLY A 41 -24.29 21.43 11.46
C GLY A 41 -24.89 22.28 10.34
N HIS A 42 -24.91 21.75 9.12
CA HIS A 42 -25.46 22.45 7.96
C HIS A 42 -26.80 21.82 7.59
N SER A 43 -27.83 22.64 7.39
CA SER A 43 -29.14 22.15 6.96
C SER A 43 -29.11 21.92 5.45
N ILE A 44 -29.46 20.71 5.03
CA ILE A 44 -29.66 20.36 3.61
C ILE A 44 -31.10 19.88 3.49
N ASN A 45 -31.93 20.57 2.69
CA ASN A 45 -33.34 20.26 2.49
C ASN A 45 -34.13 20.10 3.80
N GLY A 46 -33.90 20.99 4.77
CA GLY A 46 -34.57 20.98 6.07
C GLY A 46 -34.05 19.92 7.06
N ARG A 47 -33.05 19.11 6.70
CA ARG A 47 -32.42 18.14 7.61
C ARG A 47 -31.06 18.64 8.07
N LEU A 48 -30.88 18.69 9.39
CA LEU A 48 -29.60 19.04 10.01
C LEU A 48 -28.60 17.90 9.81
N VAL A 49 -27.55 18.14 9.02
CA VAL A 49 -26.44 17.19 8.89
C VAL A 49 -25.46 17.46 10.03
N VAL A 50 -25.54 16.65 11.09
CA VAL A 50 -24.72 16.82 12.30
C VAL A 50 -23.38 16.08 12.20
N ARG A 51 -23.30 15.02 11.37
CA ARG A 51 -22.07 14.24 11.17
C ARG A 51 -21.96 13.76 9.73
N ARG A 52 -20.78 13.94 9.14
CA ARG A 52 -20.38 13.30 7.88
C ARG A 52 -19.55 12.06 8.19
N ARG A 53 -19.75 10.98 7.42
CA ARG A 53 -18.91 9.79 7.53
C ARG A 53 -17.45 10.16 7.21
N PRO A 54 -16.46 9.59 7.92
CA PRO A 54 -15.06 9.79 7.57
C PRO A 54 -14.79 9.28 6.15
N ILE A 55 -13.84 9.91 5.48
CA ILE A 55 -13.37 9.46 4.17
C ILE A 55 -12.03 8.78 4.37
N HIS A 56 -11.94 7.53 3.96
CA HIS A 56 -10.71 6.74 3.92
C HIS A 56 -10.07 6.95 2.55
N ILE A 57 -8.82 7.40 2.55
CA ILE A 57 -8.05 7.76 1.36
C ILE A 57 -6.85 6.83 1.28
N VAL A 58 -6.73 6.08 0.19
CA VAL A 58 -5.52 5.34 -0.18
C VAL A 58 -4.71 6.23 -1.11
N GLU A 59 -3.59 6.73 -0.59
CA GLU A 59 -2.70 7.69 -1.25
C GLU A 59 -1.46 6.99 -1.81
N ILE A 60 -1.14 7.26 -3.07
CA ILE A 60 0.09 6.83 -3.74
C ILE A 60 0.83 8.10 -4.14
N SER A 61 1.95 8.38 -3.46
CA SER A 61 2.73 9.60 -3.68
C SER A 61 4.22 9.34 -3.94
N ARG A 62 4.70 8.11 -3.76
CA ARG A 62 6.07 7.73 -4.13
C ARG A 62 6.19 7.67 -5.66
N ALA A 63 7.22 8.33 -6.21
CA ALA A 63 7.47 8.40 -7.65
C ALA A 63 7.54 7.02 -8.32
N THR A 64 8.34 6.11 -7.77
CA THR A 64 8.48 4.73 -8.27
C THR A 64 7.16 3.95 -8.24
N ALA A 65 6.32 4.17 -7.22
CA ALA A 65 5.00 3.56 -7.11
C ALA A 65 4.02 4.11 -8.15
N LEU A 66 4.10 5.41 -8.49
CA LEU A 66 3.29 6.03 -9.54
C LEU A 66 3.67 5.52 -10.93
N VAL A 67 4.96 5.36 -11.21
CA VAL A 67 5.43 4.75 -12.46
C VAL A 67 4.90 3.32 -12.58
N ARG A 68 5.09 2.49 -11.54
CA ARG A 68 4.58 1.10 -11.51
C ARG A 68 3.06 1.04 -11.64
N LEU A 69 2.32 1.91 -10.95
CA LEU A 69 0.87 2.01 -11.06
C LEU A 69 0.44 2.32 -12.49
N SER A 70 1.11 3.25 -13.17
CA SER A 70 0.78 3.63 -14.54
C SER A 70 1.01 2.50 -15.55
N GLY A 71 1.99 1.62 -15.30
CA GLY A 71 2.25 0.44 -16.11
C GLY A 71 1.28 -0.72 -15.88
N LEU A 72 0.63 -0.80 -14.71
CA LEU A 72 -0.26 -1.89 -14.34
C LEU A 72 -1.75 -1.57 -14.47
N LEU A 73 -2.14 -0.31 -14.23
CA LEU A 73 -3.54 0.08 -14.14
C LEU A 73 -4.03 0.70 -15.45
N ASP A 74 -4.78 -0.08 -16.23
CA ASP A 74 -5.50 0.45 -17.38
C ASP A 74 -6.85 1.07 -16.95
N LEU A 75 -6.83 2.38 -16.73
CA LEU A 75 -8.03 3.12 -16.35
C LEU A 75 -8.98 3.26 -17.54
N ARG A 76 -10.18 2.68 -17.43
CA ARG A 76 -11.27 2.84 -18.42
C ARG A 76 -11.66 4.29 -18.69
N ILE A 77 -11.37 5.21 -17.77
CA ILE A 77 -11.66 6.63 -17.91
C ILE A 77 -10.46 7.31 -18.59
N GLY A 78 -10.58 7.57 -19.90
CA GLY A 78 -9.49 8.05 -20.75
C GLY A 78 -8.72 9.25 -20.20
N TYR A 79 -9.39 10.33 -19.77
CA TYR A 79 -8.69 11.51 -19.25
C TYR A 79 -7.90 11.23 -17.95
N LYS A 80 -8.37 10.30 -17.11
CA LYS A 80 -7.64 9.90 -15.88
C LYS A 80 -6.44 9.03 -16.25
N SER A 81 -6.61 8.12 -17.22
CA SER A 81 -5.51 7.33 -17.79
C SER A 81 -4.40 8.24 -18.35
N SER A 82 -4.76 9.20 -19.21
CA SER A 82 -3.79 10.15 -19.77
C SER A 82 -3.11 11.02 -18.70
N ARG A 83 -3.84 11.46 -17.67
CA ARG A 83 -3.23 12.21 -16.55
C ARG A 83 -2.26 11.35 -15.75
N LEU A 84 -2.60 10.09 -15.48
CA LEU A 84 -1.71 9.16 -14.78
C LEU A 84 -0.42 8.94 -15.58
N LYS A 85 -0.52 8.72 -16.90
CA LYS A 85 0.63 8.59 -17.80
C LYS A 85 1.53 9.83 -17.75
N LYS A 86 0.96 11.03 -17.86
CA LYS A 86 1.71 12.29 -17.75
C LYS A 86 2.41 12.44 -16.40
N VAL A 87 1.75 12.08 -15.30
CA VAL A 87 2.38 12.12 -13.97
C VAL A 87 3.56 11.14 -13.93
N ALA A 88 3.39 9.92 -14.43
CA ALA A 88 4.44 8.92 -14.50
C ALA A 88 5.63 9.35 -15.38
N GLU A 89 5.39 9.98 -16.53
CA GLU A 89 6.44 10.55 -17.39
C GLU A 89 7.26 11.61 -16.64
N VAL A 90 6.58 12.51 -15.92
CA VAL A 90 7.24 13.57 -15.14
C VAL A 90 8.12 12.99 -14.04
N VAL A 91 7.68 11.94 -13.35
CA VAL A 91 8.44 11.34 -12.24
C VAL A 91 9.29 10.14 -12.66
N GLY A 92 9.29 9.78 -13.95
CA GLY A 92 9.94 8.57 -14.48
C GLY A 92 11.48 8.61 -14.42
N HIS A 93 12.06 9.80 -14.30
CA HIS A 93 13.49 9.99 -14.07
C HIS A 93 13.94 9.54 -12.66
N VAL A 94 13.00 9.34 -11.73
CA VAL A 94 13.32 8.86 -10.37
C VAL A 94 13.61 7.38 -10.43
N THR A 95 14.89 7.02 -10.47
CA THR A 95 15.33 5.63 -10.42
C THR A 95 15.21 5.06 -9.00
N PRO A 96 14.74 3.82 -8.84
CA PRO A 96 14.79 3.12 -7.56
C PRO A 96 16.22 3.06 -7.03
N ALA A 97 16.38 3.13 -5.71
CA ALA A 97 17.67 2.83 -5.08
C ALA A 97 17.98 1.33 -5.29
N ARG A 98 19.04 1.02 -6.03
CA ARG A 98 19.52 -0.35 -6.26
C ARG A 98 20.68 -0.64 -5.30
N SER A 99 20.64 -1.77 -4.61
CA SER A 99 21.77 -2.28 -3.83
C SER A 99 22.13 -3.68 -4.32
N GLU A 100 23.23 -3.79 -5.05
CA GLU A 100 23.77 -5.06 -5.53
C GLU A 100 24.21 -5.98 -4.37
N MET A 101 24.57 -5.39 -3.21
CA MET A 101 25.07 -6.12 -2.05
C MET A 101 24.03 -6.99 -1.34
N HIS A 102 22.73 -6.75 -1.56
CA HIS A 102 21.66 -7.43 -0.85
C HIS A 102 20.64 -8.12 -1.77
N GLY A 103 20.85 -8.10 -3.10
CA GLY A 103 20.03 -8.83 -4.06
C GLY A 103 18.52 -8.50 -4.02
N TYR A 104 18.13 -7.37 -3.43
CA TYR A 104 16.74 -7.00 -3.27
C TYR A 104 16.23 -6.25 -4.50
N ASP A 105 15.12 -6.72 -5.05
CA ASP A 105 14.36 -6.05 -6.09
C ASP A 105 13.72 -4.73 -5.58
N GLU A 106 13.39 -3.86 -6.52
CA GLU A 106 13.02 -2.44 -6.43
C GLU A 106 11.91 -2.10 -5.40
N SER A 107 11.15 -3.09 -4.93
CA SER A 107 10.08 -2.97 -3.94
C SER A 107 10.52 -3.12 -2.47
N VAL A 108 11.64 -3.79 -2.21
CA VAL A 108 12.07 -4.16 -0.84
C VAL A 108 13.07 -3.16 -0.26
N ALA A 109 13.88 -2.51 -1.10
CA ALA A 109 14.95 -1.60 -0.67
C ALA A 109 14.47 -0.29 0.02
N LEU A 110 13.17 0.01 0.02
CA LEU A 110 12.64 1.28 0.53
C LEU A 110 11.78 1.15 1.79
N ASP A 111 11.47 -0.05 2.24
CA ASP A 111 10.73 -0.25 3.50
C ASP A 111 11.70 -0.16 4.67
N ARG A 112 11.91 1.08 5.11
CA ARG A 112 12.73 1.39 6.29
C ARG A 112 11.99 0.98 7.56
N VAL A 113 12.64 0.17 8.38
CA VAL A 113 12.18 -0.11 9.74
C VAL A 113 12.21 1.20 10.52
N LYS A 114 11.03 1.73 10.85
CA LYS A 114 10.90 2.97 11.63
C LYS A 114 11.10 2.73 13.13
N SER A 115 10.69 1.57 13.61
CA SER A 115 10.73 1.20 15.02
C SER A 115 10.57 -0.31 15.18
N ILE A 116 11.19 -0.87 16.22
CA ILE A 116 11.00 -2.25 16.66
C ILE A 116 10.50 -2.19 18.11
N SER A 117 9.42 -2.89 18.43
CA SER A 117 8.90 -3.00 19.78
C SER A 117 8.64 -4.45 20.16
N VAL A 118 8.93 -4.79 21.41
CA VAL A 118 8.67 -6.13 21.97
C VAL A 118 7.26 -6.14 22.56
N ILE A 119 6.42 -7.06 22.10
CA ILE A 119 4.97 -7.07 22.39
C ILE A 119 4.55 -8.19 23.38
N GLY A 120 5.54 -8.81 24.04
CA GLY A 120 5.34 -9.98 24.91
C GLY A 120 5.23 -11.31 24.16
N ILE A 121 4.79 -12.35 24.86
CA ILE A 121 4.62 -13.71 24.31
C ILE A 121 3.28 -13.78 23.55
N ARG A 122 3.29 -14.26 22.30
CA ARG A 122 2.09 -14.48 21.49
C ARG A 122 2.17 -15.79 20.72
N ASN A 123 1.01 -16.40 20.50
CA ASN A 123 0.87 -17.50 19.54
C ASN A 123 1.04 -16.95 18.13
N VAL A 124 1.90 -17.59 17.33
CA VAL A 124 2.20 -17.23 15.94
C VAL A 124 1.96 -18.42 15.03
N TYR A 125 1.46 -18.15 13.82
CA TYR A 125 1.25 -19.16 12.79
C TYR A 125 2.35 -19.03 11.72
N GLY A 126 2.87 -20.17 11.28
CA GLY A 126 3.90 -20.26 10.26
C GLY A 126 3.40 -20.95 9.00
N ILE A 127 3.93 -20.53 7.85
CA ILE A 127 3.72 -21.19 6.57
C ILE A 127 5.07 -21.77 6.14
N ALA A 128 5.08 -23.02 5.66
CA ALA A 128 6.24 -23.63 5.02
C ALA A 128 6.14 -23.44 3.50
N THR A 129 7.21 -22.94 2.86
CA THR A 129 7.26 -22.71 1.41
C THR A 129 8.56 -23.28 0.84
N ASN A 130 8.47 -24.27 -0.06
CA ASN A 130 9.60 -24.81 -0.81
C ASN A 130 9.51 -24.38 -2.28
N PRO A 131 10.63 -24.06 -2.98
CA PRO A 131 12.02 -24.09 -2.52
C PRO A 131 12.56 -22.75 -1.98
N SER A 132 11.84 -21.64 -2.17
CA SER A 132 12.36 -20.29 -1.89
C SER A 132 12.58 -20.00 -0.40
N GLY A 133 11.83 -20.66 0.49
CA GLY A 133 11.81 -20.31 1.92
C GLY A 133 11.31 -18.88 2.20
N LEU A 134 10.70 -18.22 1.22
CA LEU A 134 10.22 -16.83 1.30
C LEU A 134 8.74 -16.75 0.96
N PHE A 135 8.00 -15.88 1.65
CA PHE A 135 6.60 -15.58 1.38
C PHE A 135 6.27 -14.10 1.59
N VAL A 136 5.19 -13.62 0.97
CA VAL A 136 4.78 -12.21 1.03
C VAL A 136 3.57 -12.03 1.96
N VAL A 137 3.66 -11.14 2.94
CA VAL A 137 2.56 -10.76 3.85
C VAL A 137 2.47 -9.25 3.94
N ASN A 138 1.28 -8.69 3.69
CA ASN A 138 1.04 -7.25 3.73
C ASN A 138 2.04 -6.44 2.87
N GLY A 139 2.47 -6.99 1.74
CA GLY A 139 3.48 -6.39 0.86
C GLY A 139 4.93 -6.55 1.30
N LEU A 140 5.20 -7.18 2.44
CA LEU A 140 6.54 -7.46 2.94
C LEU A 140 6.97 -8.89 2.61
N VAL A 141 8.21 -9.03 2.11
CA VAL A 141 8.85 -10.34 1.95
C VAL A 141 9.38 -10.79 3.31
N THR A 142 8.97 -11.98 3.74
CA THR A 142 9.35 -12.58 5.03
C THR A 142 9.77 -14.05 4.86
N GLY A 143 10.57 -14.55 5.79
CA GLY A 143 11.07 -15.92 5.79
C GLY A 143 10.01 -16.91 6.26
N ALA A 144 9.80 -17.97 5.48
CA ALA A 144 8.91 -19.08 5.82
C ALA A 144 9.47 -19.92 6.98
N VAL A 145 8.60 -20.60 7.70
CA VAL A 145 9.02 -21.52 8.75
C VAL A 145 9.69 -22.72 8.10
N ARG A 146 10.92 -23.03 8.54
CA ARG A 146 11.59 -24.27 8.14
C ARG A 146 10.75 -25.44 8.62
N GLN A 147 10.34 -26.32 7.71
CA GLN A 147 9.92 -27.66 8.11
C GLN A 147 11.13 -28.28 8.83
N SER A 148 10.99 -28.54 10.14
CA SER A 148 11.88 -29.49 10.77
C SER A 148 11.63 -30.83 10.08
N THR A 149 12.56 -31.25 9.24
CA THR A 149 12.72 -32.68 8.96
C THR A 149 13.04 -33.32 10.30
N LEU A 150 12.00 -33.76 11.01
CA LEU A 150 12.11 -34.84 12.00
C LEU A 150 12.55 -36.09 11.22
N ALA A 151 13.84 -36.14 10.90
CA ALA A 151 14.50 -37.39 10.58
C ALA A 151 14.71 -38.07 11.93
N ASN A 152 13.83 -39.04 12.22
CA ASN A 152 14.07 -40.04 13.26
C ASN A 152 15.50 -40.58 13.11
N ARG A 153 16.31 -40.40 14.14
CA ARG A 153 17.46 -41.24 14.47
C ARG A 153 17.36 -41.60 15.94
#